data_AF-A0A967GHM0-F1
#
_entry.id   AF-A0A967GHM0-F1
#
_cell.length_a   1.000
_cell.length_b   1.000
_cell.length_c   1.000
_cell.angle_alpha   90.00
_cell.angle_beta   90.00
_cell.angle_gamma   90.00
#
_symmetry.space_group_name_H-M   'P 1'
#
loop_
_entity.id
_entity.type
_entity.pdbx_description
1 polymer ?
#
loop_
_entity_poly.entity_id
_entity_poly.type
_entity_poly.pdbx_seq_one_letter_code
_entity_poly.pdbx_strand_id
1 'polypeptide(L)'
;MMVRPKHECLGHYDFDHIAAFAQKRFVEGYDTIALLQQARSEREREEIALVCMLDIEDDVVKDIQLRCRYADECKITDCRERLRRMIDRALAAQKS
;
A
#
# COMPACT_ATOMS: atom_id res chain seq x y z
N MET A 1 20.44 -26.59 -2.57
CA MET A 1 19.13 -25.92 -2.63
C MET A 1 19.37 -24.43 -2.35
N MET A 2 19.20 -23.57 -3.35
CA MET A 2 19.27 -22.11 -3.14
C MET A 2 17.86 -21.63 -2.77
N VAL A 3 17.69 -21.24 -1.50
CA VAL A 3 16.48 -20.53 -1.06
C VAL A 3 16.53 -19.16 -1.72
N ARG A 4 15.68 -18.93 -2.74
CA ARG A 4 15.53 -17.59 -3.31
C ARG A 4 14.93 -16.68 -2.23
N PRO A 5 15.45 -15.46 -2.03
CA PRO A 5 14.82 -14.53 -1.11
C PRO A 5 13.38 -14.32 -1.58
N LYS A 6 12.41 -14.46 -0.67
CA LYS A 6 11.02 -14.05 -0.93
C LYS A 6 11.09 -12.60 -1.38
N HIS A 7 10.91 -12.34 -2.67
CA HIS A 7 10.76 -10.99 -3.15
C HIS A 7 9.45 -10.49 -2.55
N GLU A 8 9.58 -9.71 -1.49
CA GLU A 8 8.44 -9.11 -0.85
C GLU A 8 7.74 -8.25 -1.93
N CYS A 9 6.49 -8.55 -2.27
CA CYS A 9 5.73 -7.99 -3.41
C CYS A 9 5.75 -6.44 -3.46
N LEU A 10 6.15 -5.78 -2.37
CA LEU A 10 6.26 -4.33 -2.24
C LEU A 10 7.68 -3.75 -2.41
N GLY A 11 8.71 -4.57 -2.64
CA GLY A 11 10.13 -4.14 -2.61
C GLY A 11 10.57 -3.11 -3.66
N HIS A 12 9.70 -2.75 -4.61
CA HIS A 12 9.97 -1.74 -5.65
C HIS A 12 9.17 -0.44 -5.50
N TYR A 13 8.27 -0.37 -4.51
CA TYR A 13 7.50 0.84 -4.27
C TYR A 13 8.29 1.86 -3.46
N ASP A 14 8.00 3.13 -3.71
CA ASP A 14 8.53 4.22 -2.90
C ASP A 14 7.60 4.43 -1.71
N PHE A 15 7.99 3.89 -0.56
CA PHE A 15 7.12 3.87 0.62
C PHE A 15 7.01 5.22 1.30
N ASP A 16 8.03 6.07 1.18
CA ASP A 16 7.95 7.43 1.70
C ASP A 16 6.91 8.22 0.89
N HIS A 17 6.89 7.99 -0.42
CA HIS A 17 5.87 8.56 -1.31
C HIS A 17 4.46 8.01 -1.02
N ILE A 18 4.33 6.69 -0.82
CA ILE A 18 3.04 6.09 -0.44
C ILE A 18 2.56 6.62 0.92
N ALA A 19 3.46 6.77 1.90
CA ALA A 19 3.13 7.31 3.22
C ALA A 19 2.62 8.75 3.14
N ALA A 20 3.14 9.56 2.20
CA ALA A 20 2.61 10.90 1.96
C ALA A 20 1.15 10.88 1.45
N PHE A 21 0.80 9.94 0.57
CA PHE A 21 -0.60 9.76 0.16
C PHE A 21 -1.49 9.24 1.30
N ALA A 22 -0.96 8.35 2.14
CA ALA A 22 -1.67 7.85 3.31
C ALA A 22 -1.92 8.94 4.36
N GLN A 23 -0.96 9.85 4.56
CA GLN A 23 -1.13 11.02 5.42
C GLN A 23 -2.26 11.92 4.90
N LYS A 24 -2.26 12.25 3.60
CA LYS A 24 -3.34 13.02 2.99
C LYS A 24 -4.70 12.33 3.18
N ARG A 25 -4.77 11.01 2.96
CA ARG A 25 -6.02 10.23 3.03
C ARG A 25 -6.57 10.07 4.45
N PHE A 26 -5.72 9.69 5.40
CA PHE A 26 -6.13 9.25 6.74
C PHE A 26 -5.93 10.30 7.84
N VAL A 27 -5.05 11.28 7.63
CA VAL A 27 -4.79 12.35 8.61
C VAL A 27 -5.41 13.67 8.17
N GLU A 28 -5.20 14.07 6.90
CA GLU A 28 -5.70 15.35 6.39
C GLU A 28 -7.14 15.25 5.84
N GLY A 29 -7.65 14.04 5.60
CA GLY A 29 -9.04 13.79 5.22
C GLY A 29 -9.36 13.94 3.72
N TYR A 30 -8.35 13.91 2.84
CA TYR A 30 -8.58 13.91 1.39
C TYR A 30 -9.25 12.61 0.95
N ASP A 31 -10.30 12.70 0.14
CA ASP A 31 -10.92 11.51 -0.42
C ASP A 31 -10.06 10.88 -1.53
N THR A 32 -10.27 9.58 -1.74
CA THR A 32 -9.55 8.78 -2.74
C THR A 32 -9.66 9.33 -4.16
N ILE A 33 -10.83 9.86 -4.55
CA ILE A 33 -11.06 10.37 -5.90
C ILE A 33 -10.28 11.68 -6.10
N ALA A 34 -10.30 12.58 -5.12
CA ALA A 34 -9.52 13.80 -5.14
C ALA A 34 -8.01 13.55 -5.25
N LEU A 35 -7.50 12.50 -4.58
CA LEU A 35 -6.10 12.09 -4.71
C LEU A 35 -5.81 11.53 -6.12
N LEU A 36 -6.67 10.66 -6.65
CA LEU A 36 -6.50 10.10 -8.00
C LEU A 36 -6.56 11.16 -9.10
N GLN A 37 -7.35 12.22 -8.92
CA GLN A 37 -7.40 13.36 -9.84
C GLN A 37 -6.12 14.19 -9.85
N GLN A 38 -5.39 14.21 -8.73
CA GLN A 38 -4.11 14.92 -8.61
C GLN A 38 -2.90 14.08 -9.06
N ALA A 39 -3.09 12.78 -9.26
CA ALA A 39 -2.05 11.86 -9.70
C ALA A 39 -1.56 12.22 -11.11
N ARG A 40 -0.24 12.38 -11.24
CA ARG A 40 0.47 12.77 -12.47
C ARG A 40 0.97 11.57 -13.27
N SER A 41 0.93 10.37 -12.69
CA SER A 41 1.40 9.15 -13.32
C SER A 41 0.54 7.95 -12.94
N GLU A 42 0.58 6.90 -13.78
CA GLU A 42 -0.04 5.61 -13.47
C GLU A 42 0.56 5.00 -12.18
N ARG A 43 1.85 5.21 -11.93
CA ARG A 43 2.49 4.78 -10.69
C ARG A 43 1.87 5.44 -9.46
N GLU A 44 1.63 6.75 -9.49
CA GLU A 44 0.95 7.45 -8.40
C GLU A 44 -0.48 6.94 -8.20
N ARG A 45 -1.19 6.63 -9.30
CA ARG A 45 -2.53 6.03 -9.23
C ARG A 45 -2.50 4.66 -8.54
N GLU A 46 -1.53 3.81 -8.86
CA GLU A 46 -1.32 2.52 -8.19
C GLU A 46 -1.00 2.70 -6.71
N GLU A 47 -0.12 3.64 -6.36
CA GLU A 47 0.27 3.95 -4.99
C GLU A 47 -0.93 4.47 -4.16
N ILE A 48 -1.76 5.35 -4.74
CA ILE A 48 -3.01 5.81 -4.11
C ILE A 48 -3.99 4.65 -3.95
N ALA A 49 -4.15 3.78 -4.96
CA ALA A 49 -5.01 2.61 -4.86
C ALA A 49 -4.56 1.66 -3.73
N LEU A 50 -3.25 1.47 -3.55
CA LEU A 50 -2.67 0.69 -2.44
C LEU A 50 -3.06 1.28 -1.07
N VAL A 51 -2.97 2.61 -0.92
CA VAL A 51 -3.42 3.31 0.30
C VAL A 51 -4.91 3.08 0.56
N CYS A 52 -5.72 3.14 -0.49
CA CYS A 52 -7.17 3.01 -0.36
C CYS A 52 -7.60 1.58 0.01
N MET A 53 -6.85 0.57 -0.40
CA MET A 53 -7.08 -0.82 0.05
C MET A 53 -6.85 -1.02 1.56
N LEU A 54 -6.23 -0.07 2.25
CA LEU A 54 -6.12 -0.11 3.72
C LEU A 54 -7.43 0.27 4.43
N ASP A 55 -8.36 0.91 3.71
CA ASP A 55 -9.68 1.31 4.21
C ASP A 55 -10.71 0.17 4.11
N ILE A 56 -10.38 -0.89 3.38
CA ILE A 56 -11.23 -2.07 3.19
C ILE A 56 -10.97 -3.06 4.32
N GLU A 57 -12.02 -3.64 4.91
CA GLU A 57 -11.90 -4.67 5.95
C GLU A 57 -11.23 -5.96 5.45
N ASP A 58 -10.50 -6.64 6.33
CA ASP A 58 -9.66 -7.80 6.01
C ASP A 58 -10.44 -8.98 5.43
N ASP A 59 -11.69 -9.15 5.84
CA ASP A 59 -12.62 -10.16 5.35
C ASP A 59 -13.05 -9.89 3.91
N VAL A 60 -13.30 -8.62 3.55
CA VAL A 60 -13.61 -8.20 2.17
C VAL A 60 -12.39 -8.35 1.26
N VAL A 61 -11.17 -8.11 1.76
CA VAL A 61 -9.93 -8.21 0.96
C VAL A 61 -9.57 -9.66 0.61
N LYS A 62 -9.96 -10.65 1.43
CA LYS A 62 -9.64 -12.07 1.19
C LYS A 62 -10.19 -12.60 -0.14
N ASP A 63 -11.31 -12.05 -0.59
CA ASP A 63 -11.97 -12.45 -1.83
C ASP A 63 -11.46 -11.67 -3.06
N ILE A 64 -10.63 -10.65 -2.85
CA ILE A 64 -10.02 -9.86 -3.94
C ILE A 64 -8.76 -10.59 -4.44
N GLN A 65 -8.87 -11.26 -5.57
CA GLN A 65 -7.71 -11.80 -6.29
C GLN A 65 -6.93 -10.68 -6.98
N LEU A 66 -6.07 -9.97 -6.23
CA LEU A 66 -5.10 -9.07 -6.82
C LEU A 66 -4.06 -9.89 -7.59
N ARG A 67 -3.90 -9.61 -8.89
CA ARG A 67 -2.82 -10.15 -9.70
C ARG A 67 -1.49 -9.50 -9.30
N CYS A 68 -0.98 -9.76 -8.10
CA CYS A 68 0.43 -9.46 -7.79
C CYS A 68 1.27 -10.33 -8.73
N ARG A 69 2.33 -9.76 -9.33
CA ARG A 69 3.31 -10.50 -10.15
C ARG A 69 3.99 -11.66 -9.38
N TYR A 70 3.87 -11.64 -8.06
CA TYR A 70 4.36 -12.66 -7.12
C TYR A 70 3.20 -13.33 -6.35
N ALA A 71 1.99 -13.40 -6.91
CA ALA A 71 0.80 -13.94 -6.22
C ALA A 71 1.00 -15.38 -5.68
N ASP A 72 1.84 -16.19 -6.32
CA ASP A 72 2.19 -17.53 -5.87
C ASP A 72 3.10 -17.54 -4.61
N GLU A 73 3.71 -16.40 -4.28
CA GLU A 73 4.71 -16.24 -3.21
C GLU A 73 4.37 -15.17 -2.15
N CYS A 74 3.42 -14.25 -2.43
CA CYS A 74 2.90 -13.22 -1.52
C CYS A 74 1.42 -13.48 -1.23
N LYS A 75 1.10 -13.69 0.06
CA LYS A 75 -0.28 -13.56 0.54
C LYS A 75 -0.63 -12.07 0.60
N ILE A 76 -1.72 -11.68 -0.04
CA ILE A 76 -2.19 -10.29 -0.07
C ILE A 76 -2.36 -9.72 1.34
N THR A 77 -2.82 -10.54 2.29
CA THR A 77 -2.94 -10.16 3.71
C THR A 77 -1.60 -9.75 4.31
N ASP A 78 -0.53 -10.48 4.02
CA ASP A 78 0.81 -10.22 4.55
C ASP A 78 1.40 -8.95 3.93
N CYS A 79 1.17 -8.77 2.63
CA CYS A 79 1.60 -7.58 1.89
C CYS A 79 0.82 -6.33 2.36
N ARG A 80 -0.48 -6.45 2.62
CA ARG A 80 -1.32 -5.37 3.19
C ARG A 80 -0.93 -5.04 4.63
N GLU A 81 -0.73 -6.04 5.48
CA GLU A 81 -0.30 -5.82 6.87
C GLU A 81 1.10 -5.18 6.93
N ARG A 82 2.00 -5.61 6.04
CA ARG A 82 3.32 -4.98 5.91
C ARG A 82 3.21 -3.52 5.49
N LEU A 83 2.39 -3.21 4.49
CA LEU A 83 2.15 -1.84 4.04
C LEU A 83 1.60 -0.98 5.19
N ARG A 84 0.59 -1.47 5.91
CA ARG A 84 0.01 -0.81 7.09
C ARG A 84 1.08 -0.49 8.14
N ARG A 85 1.87 -1.50 8.54
CA ARG A 85 2.95 -1.33 9.53
C ARG A 85 4.00 -0.31 9.10
N MET A 86 4.32 -0.22 7.81
CA MET A 86 5.29 0.76 7.29
C MET A 86 4.73 2.18 7.31
N ILE A 87 3.48 2.35 6.90
CA ILE A 87 2.79 3.64 6.94
C ILE A 87 2.61 4.11 8.39
N ASP A 88 2.20 3.23 9.30
CA ASP A 88 2.06 3.54 10.73
C ASP A 88 3.37 4.07 11.32
N ARG A 89 4.51 3.48 10.93
CA ARG A 89 5.85 3.96 11.33
C ARG A 89 6.16 5.33 10.74
N ALA A 90 5.87 5.55 9.46
CA ALA A 90 6.11 6.83 8.81
C ALA A 90 5.24 7.94 9.42
N LEU A 91 3.98 7.65 9.73
CA LEU A 91 3.07 8.59 10.41
C LEU A 91 3.48 8.85 11.86
N ALA A 92 4.04 7.85 12.56
CA ALA A 92 4.57 8.03 13.91
C ALA A 92 5.87 8.86 13.92
N ALA A 93 6.76 8.67 12.93
CA ALA A 93 8.01 9.41 12.81
C ALA A 93 7.81 10.90 12.52
N GLN A 94 6.69 11.29 11.89
CA GLN A 94 6.35 12.69 11.63
C GLN A 94 5.74 13.43 12.82
N LYS A 95 5.40 12.73 13.92
CA LYS A 95 4.81 13.32 15.13
C LYS A 95 5.81 13.64 16.23
N SER A 96 7.12 13.47 15.99
CA SER A 96 8.19 13.66 16.97
C SER A 96 9.10 14.84 16.66
#